data_AF-A0A7W6AEU9-F1
#
_entry.id   AF-A0A7W6AEU9-F1
#
_cell.length_a   1.000
_cell.length_b   1.000
_cell.length_c   1.000
_cell.angle_alpha   90.00
_cell.angle_beta   90.00
_cell.angle_gamma   90.00
#
_symmetry.space_group_name_H-M   'P 1'
#
loop_
_entity.id
_entity.type
_entity.pdbx_description
1 polymer ?
#
loop_
_entity_poly.entity_id
_entity_poly.type
_entity_poly.pdbx_seq_one_letter_code
_entity_poly.pdbx_strand_id
1 'polypeptide(L)'
;MSGGYDERCAADLANVSEGRDLSREDRAWLARVVTGAVRPNRDKPLWDLAHALAALARFQGCRDGRDLVTLALDPGLARADAIAARLSGMRAGAGVAIDGRGLVLQDGGEGWRTTWSGLARLLALAEFVLTAEDLEQFATVSGWLDDLVAEPGSDGATFLAKRLARHLAAYRNAHLPLAPLERRFRAILGFLDGQRSFVDDDILGFWRNEMATGERPGFRTVAEHFVTFEAASGLLGGLESLSSPVSLDAAEGWEERLDASLADLAAAEPAEALAALLSDLPNGPKILTGAERDDLVDFLRLEPFHRTRPLTALRAASFGRVQSGIANRLRRGSGGGDVAERASCAEAESYAALQERAGSLAKHLARMLKIAAALRIADRDALPAETRAALDAAEADLRRVRRAGFEDRAELAAGFAAVDATLVRLAEETGRLEQALAALARQRPLEPAFAADRVIFAQAFAEAYAGEAAA
;
A
#
# COMPACT_ATOMS: atom_id res chain seq x y z
N MET A 1 -9.84 -7.02 6.78
CA MET A 1 -9.36 -6.57 5.48
C MET A 1 -8.71 -5.22 5.70
N SER A 2 -7.50 -5.26 6.25
CA SER A 2 -6.54 -4.15 6.32
C SER A 2 -6.13 -3.77 4.89
N GLY A 3 -5.60 -2.55 4.72
CA GLY A 3 -5.39 -1.83 3.46
C GLY A 3 -4.99 -2.65 2.24
N GLY A 4 -5.48 -2.24 1.07
CA GLY A 4 -5.39 -2.94 -0.22
C GLY A 4 -4.00 -3.10 -0.85
N TYR A 5 -2.97 -3.33 -0.05
CA TYR A 5 -1.68 -3.87 -0.47
C TYR A 5 -1.58 -5.30 0.01
N ASP A 6 -1.51 -6.24 -0.91
CA ASP A 6 -1.12 -7.59 -0.55
C ASP A 6 0.38 -7.60 -0.28
N GLU A 7 0.73 -7.62 1.00
CA GLU A 7 2.10 -7.72 1.51
C GLU A 7 2.83 -8.93 0.92
N ARG A 8 2.09 -9.98 0.56
CA ARG A 8 2.64 -11.17 -0.07
C ARG A 8 3.19 -10.88 -1.47
N CYS A 9 2.42 -10.19 -2.32
CA CYS A 9 2.89 -9.76 -3.62
C CYS A 9 4.10 -8.83 -3.54
N ALA A 10 4.11 -7.92 -2.55
CA ALA A 10 5.26 -7.05 -2.31
C ALA A 10 6.51 -7.85 -1.90
N ALA A 11 6.36 -8.84 -1.01
CA ALA A 11 7.44 -9.73 -0.59
C ALA A 11 7.99 -10.58 -1.74
N ASP A 12 7.11 -11.19 -2.55
CA ASP A 12 7.50 -11.98 -3.72
C ASP A 12 8.30 -11.13 -4.72
N LEU A 13 7.87 -9.88 -4.98
CA LEU A 13 8.59 -8.95 -5.85
C LEU A 13 9.94 -8.51 -5.25
N ALA A 14 9.98 -8.25 -3.94
CA ALA A 14 11.21 -7.86 -3.24
C ALA A 14 12.25 -8.98 -3.28
N ASN A 15 11.85 -10.23 -3.00
CA ASN A 15 12.72 -11.40 -3.03
C ASN A 15 13.45 -11.54 -4.38
N VAL A 16 12.71 -11.45 -5.50
CA VAL A 16 13.31 -11.53 -6.84
C VAL A 16 14.18 -10.30 -7.13
N SER A 17 13.72 -9.12 -6.73
CA SER A 17 14.43 -7.86 -6.98
C SER A 17 15.78 -7.80 -6.27
N GLU A 18 15.83 -8.26 -5.03
CA GLU A 18 17.04 -8.33 -4.20
C GLU A 18 17.94 -9.49 -4.61
N GLY A 19 17.36 -10.69 -4.82
CA GLY A 19 18.09 -11.88 -5.22
C GLY A 19 18.85 -11.71 -6.54
N ARG A 20 18.32 -10.89 -7.46
CA ARG A 20 18.94 -10.58 -8.75
C ARG A 20 19.64 -9.22 -8.82
N ASP A 21 19.69 -8.44 -7.73
CA ASP A 21 20.21 -7.05 -7.77
C ASP A 21 19.61 -6.23 -8.93
N LEU A 22 18.28 -6.31 -9.10
CA LEU A 22 17.61 -5.68 -10.23
C LEU A 22 17.75 -4.16 -10.16
N SER A 23 18.03 -3.54 -11.32
CA SER A 23 17.97 -2.09 -11.44
C SER A 23 16.55 -1.58 -11.15
N ARG A 24 16.42 -0.31 -10.76
CA ARG A 24 15.10 0.30 -10.53
C ARG A 24 14.16 0.17 -11.74
N GLU A 25 14.70 0.33 -12.95
CA GLU A 25 13.92 0.18 -14.19
C GLU A 25 13.39 -1.25 -14.35
N ASP A 26 14.22 -2.25 -14.06
CA ASP A 26 13.85 -3.67 -14.18
C ASP A 26 12.85 -4.09 -13.10
N ARG A 27 12.99 -3.57 -11.86
CA ARG A 27 11.99 -3.73 -10.79
C ARG A 27 10.64 -3.17 -11.21
N ALA A 28 10.62 -1.96 -11.76
CA ALA A 28 9.39 -1.32 -12.25
C ALA A 28 8.78 -2.06 -13.45
N TRP A 29 9.61 -2.60 -14.34
CA TRP A 29 9.15 -3.46 -15.42
C TRP A 29 8.51 -4.74 -14.88
N LEU A 30 9.18 -5.46 -13.97
CA LEU A 30 8.68 -6.69 -13.37
C LEU A 30 7.35 -6.45 -12.64
N ALA A 31 7.27 -5.40 -11.82
CA ALA A 31 6.04 -5.02 -11.14
C ALA A 31 4.89 -4.74 -12.12
N ARG A 32 5.13 -4.03 -13.23
CA ARG A 32 4.10 -3.81 -14.27
C ARG A 32 3.63 -5.11 -14.93
N VAL A 33 4.54 -6.06 -15.14
CA VAL A 33 4.21 -7.36 -15.70
C VAL A 33 3.36 -8.15 -14.70
N VAL A 34 3.81 -8.28 -13.45
CA VAL A 34 3.10 -9.04 -12.39
C VAL A 34 1.72 -8.46 -12.13
N THR A 35 1.59 -7.14 -12.08
CA THR A 35 0.30 -6.45 -11.88
C THR A 35 -0.60 -6.41 -13.11
N GLY A 36 -0.09 -6.74 -14.32
CA GLY A 36 -0.87 -6.70 -15.56
C GLY A 36 -1.06 -5.30 -16.14
N ALA A 37 -0.20 -4.35 -15.77
CA ALA A 37 -0.18 -2.97 -16.26
C ALA A 37 0.49 -2.79 -17.64
N VAL A 38 0.93 -3.88 -18.29
CA VAL A 38 1.50 -3.82 -19.64
C VAL A 38 0.40 -3.61 -20.69
N ARG A 39 0.67 -2.75 -21.69
CA ARG A 39 -0.26 -2.37 -22.77
C ARG A 39 0.45 -2.43 -24.13
N PRO A 40 -0.27 -2.67 -25.25
CA PRO A 40 -1.71 -2.97 -25.35
C PRO A 40 -2.07 -4.40 -24.90
N ASN A 41 -1.09 -5.32 -24.92
CA ASN A 41 -1.28 -6.71 -24.52
C ASN A 41 -0.54 -7.02 -23.22
N ARG A 42 -1.29 -7.22 -22.14
CA ARG A 42 -0.74 -7.52 -20.81
C ARG A 42 0.00 -8.85 -20.70
N ASP A 43 -0.30 -9.80 -21.60
CA ASP A 43 0.26 -11.17 -21.57
C ASP A 43 1.44 -11.33 -22.53
N LYS A 44 1.80 -10.28 -23.29
CA LYS A 44 2.97 -10.27 -24.18
C LYS A 44 4.28 -10.68 -23.47
N PRO A 45 4.61 -10.19 -22.25
CA PRO A 45 5.83 -10.58 -21.56
C PRO A 45 5.92 -12.08 -21.25
N LEU A 46 4.79 -12.74 -20.98
CA LEU A 46 4.75 -14.19 -20.73
C LEU A 46 4.92 -14.99 -22.02
N TRP A 47 4.42 -14.45 -23.13
CA TRP A 47 4.69 -14.99 -24.45
C TRP A 47 6.18 -14.85 -24.81
N ASP A 48 6.77 -13.68 -24.59
CA ASP A 48 8.20 -13.44 -24.80
C ASP A 48 9.07 -14.33 -23.89
N LEU A 49 8.66 -14.53 -22.63
CA LEU A 49 9.31 -15.46 -21.70
C LEU A 49 9.31 -16.90 -22.21
N ALA A 50 8.15 -17.40 -22.64
CA ALA A 50 8.06 -18.78 -23.12
C ALA A 50 8.96 -19.02 -24.34
N HIS A 51 9.06 -18.05 -25.25
CA HIS A 51 9.95 -18.14 -26.41
C HIS A 51 11.43 -18.02 -26.02
N ALA A 52 11.75 -17.18 -25.02
CA ALA A 52 13.10 -17.11 -24.46
C ALA A 52 13.55 -18.44 -23.86
N LEU A 53 12.68 -19.10 -23.08
CA LEU A 53 12.97 -20.40 -22.49
C LEU A 53 13.11 -21.50 -23.55
N ALA A 54 12.27 -21.48 -24.61
CA ALA A 54 12.39 -22.41 -25.74
C ALA A 54 13.73 -22.24 -26.47
N ALA A 55 14.12 -20.98 -26.70
CA ALA A 55 15.39 -20.65 -27.32
C ALA A 55 16.58 -21.09 -26.45
N LEU A 56 16.52 -20.88 -25.13
CA LEU A 56 17.54 -21.35 -24.19
C LEU A 56 17.62 -22.88 -24.13
N ALA A 57 16.47 -23.58 -24.15
CA ALA A 57 16.43 -25.03 -24.16
C ALA A 57 17.20 -25.62 -25.35
N ARG A 58 16.93 -25.09 -26.55
CA ARG A 58 17.66 -25.47 -27.77
C ARG A 58 19.12 -25.04 -27.76
N PHE A 59 19.39 -23.82 -27.30
CA PHE A 59 20.74 -23.25 -27.33
C PHE A 59 21.70 -23.98 -26.41
N GLN A 60 21.27 -24.34 -25.20
CA GLN A 60 22.09 -25.05 -24.22
C GLN A 60 21.97 -26.56 -24.29
N GLY A 61 21.05 -27.10 -25.11
CA GLY A 61 20.78 -28.53 -25.18
C GLY A 61 20.25 -29.07 -23.85
N CYS A 62 19.31 -28.35 -23.23
CA CYS A 62 18.66 -28.75 -21.99
C CYS A 62 18.06 -30.15 -22.16
N ARG A 63 18.24 -31.01 -21.16
CA ARG A 63 17.79 -32.42 -21.16
C ARG A 63 16.43 -32.58 -20.50
N ASP A 64 16.15 -31.73 -19.52
CA ASP A 64 14.90 -31.68 -18.78
C ASP A 64 14.63 -30.24 -18.33
N GLY A 65 13.47 -30.02 -17.73
CA GLY A 65 13.05 -28.71 -17.21
C GLY A 65 13.94 -28.20 -16.08
N ARG A 66 14.70 -29.05 -15.38
CA ARG A 66 15.61 -28.59 -14.31
C ARG A 66 16.78 -27.81 -14.86
N ASP A 67 17.25 -28.13 -16.06
CA ASP A 67 18.28 -27.33 -16.74
C ASP A 67 17.75 -25.89 -16.99
N LEU A 68 16.47 -25.74 -17.37
CA LEU A 68 15.83 -24.41 -17.52
C LEU A 68 15.58 -23.71 -16.17
N VAL A 69 15.15 -24.43 -15.14
CA VAL A 69 15.01 -23.89 -13.78
C VAL A 69 16.35 -23.35 -13.29
N THR A 70 17.44 -24.09 -13.52
CA THR A 70 18.79 -23.65 -13.14
C THR A 70 19.14 -22.32 -13.78
N LEU A 71 18.80 -22.12 -15.06
CA LEU A 71 19.02 -20.84 -15.75
C LEU A 71 18.11 -19.73 -15.25
N ALA A 72 16.84 -20.05 -14.98
CA ALA A 72 15.86 -19.09 -14.46
C ALA A 72 16.22 -18.59 -13.05
N LEU A 73 16.86 -19.43 -12.23
CA LEU A 73 17.25 -19.10 -10.86
C LEU A 73 18.74 -18.73 -10.71
N ASP A 74 19.49 -18.60 -11.81
CA ASP A 74 20.91 -18.22 -11.75
C ASP A 74 21.05 -16.70 -11.56
N PRO A 75 21.51 -16.21 -10.38
CA PRO A 75 21.72 -14.78 -10.15
C PRO A 75 22.84 -14.21 -11.03
N GLY A 76 23.76 -15.06 -11.51
CA GLY A 76 24.80 -14.68 -12.48
C GLY A 76 24.25 -14.26 -13.84
N LEU A 77 22.97 -14.53 -14.13
CA LEU A 77 22.29 -14.13 -15.36
C LEU A 77 21.32 -12.95 -15.14
N ALA A 78 21.53 -12.16 -14.08
CA ALA A 78 20.74 -10.96 -13.83
C ALA A 78 21.11 -9.77 -14.72
N ARG A 79 22.34 -9.72 -15.27
CA ARG A 79 22.84 -8.60 -16.09
C ARG A 79 23.08 -9.00 -17.53
N ALA A 80 22.82 -8.06 -18.45
CA ALA A 80 22.90 -8.28 -19.89
C ALA A 80 24.32 -8.68 -20.37
N ASP A 81 25.35 -8.05 -19.82
CA ASP A 81 26.76 -8.35 -20.09
C ASP A 81 27.16 -9.75 -19.63
N ALA A 82 26.70 -10.17 -18.45
CA ALA A 82 26.94 -11.51 -17.93
C ALA A 82 26.29 -12.59 -18.80
N ILE A 83 25.03 -12.38 -19.23
CA ILE A 83 24.35 -13.26 -20.19
C ILE A 83 25.12 -13.32 -21.51
N ALA A 84 25.49 -12.16 -22.07
CA ALA A 84 26.22 -12.11 -23.33
C ALA A 84 27.54 -12.87 -23.22
N ALA A 85 28.33 -12.64 -22.16
CA ALA A 85 29.59 -13.34 -21.92
C ALA A 85 29.39 -14.85 -21.80
N ARG A 86 28.35 -15.30 -21.08
CA ARG A 86 28.03 -16.72 -20.90
C ARG A 86 27.67 -17.39 -22.21
N LEU A 87 26.87 -16.75 -23.06
CA LEU A 87 26.32 -17.35 -24.27
C LEU A 87 27.22 -17.20 -25.50
N SER A 88 28.08 -16.18 -25.56
CA SER A 88 28.96 -15.89 -26.72
C SER A 88 29.98 -16.99 -27.04
N GLY A 89 30.35 -17.80 -26.05
CA GLY A 89 31.33 -18.90 -26.22
C GLY A 89 30.72 -20.23 -26.66
N MET A 90 29.40 -20.32 -26.79
CA MET A 90 28.69 -21.59 -27.03
C MET A 90 28.28 -21.74 -28.51
N ARG A 91 28.32 -22.98 -29.02
CA ARG A 91 27.84 -23.29 -30.36
C ARG A 91 26.32 -23.30 -30.36
N ALA A 92 25.71 -22.51 -31.23
CA ALA A 92 24.26 -22.45 -31.36
C ALA A 92 23.68 -23.80 -31.82
N GLY A 93 22.60 -24.23 -31.16
CA GLY A 93 21.79 -25.36 -31.59
C GLY A 93 21.00 -25.06 -32.88
N ALA A 94 20.46 -26.10 -33.51
CA ALA A 94 19.66 -25.94 -34.72
C ALA A 94 18.44 -25.02 -34.48
N GLY A 95 18.21 -24.05 -35.37
CA GLY A 95 17.09 -23.12 -35.28
C GLY A 95 17.22 -22.05 -34.19
N VAL A 96 18.39 -21.89 -33.57
CA VAL A 96 18.69 -20.76 -32.68
C VAL A 96 19.96 -20.07 -33.16
N ALA A 97 19.97 -18.74 -33.09
CA ALA A 97 21.13 -17.93 -33.38
C ALA A 97 21.33 -16.89 -32.28
N ILE A 98 22.55 -16.37 -32.20
CA ILE A 98 22.88 -15.16 -31.46
C ILE A 98 23.25 -14.11 -32.48
N ASP A 99 22.71 -12.90 -32.33
CA ASP A 99 23.19 -11.72 -33.04
C ASP A 99 23.89 -10.75 -32.08
N GLY A 100 24.36 -9.60 -32.59
CA GLY A 100 25.05 -8.61 -31.76
C GLY A 100 24.18 -7.97 -30.66
N ARG A 101 22.86 -8.22 -30.65
CA ARG A 101 21.90 -7.65 -29.70
C ARG A 101 21.34 -8.69 -28.74
N GLY A 102 21.22 -9.94 -29.13
CA GLY A 102 20.74 -11.00 -28.26
C GLY A 102 20.39 -12.32 -28.93
N LEU A 103 19.39 -13.00 -28.37
CA LEU A 103 18.98 -14.35 -28.73
C LEU A 103 17.88 -14.32 -29.79
N VAL A 104 18.01 -15.19 -30.79
CA VAL A 104 17.07 -15.32 -31.91
C VAL A 104 16.64 -16.78 -32.06
N LEU A 105 15.33 -17.02 -32.00
CA LEU A 105 14.72 -18.32 -32.28
C LEU A 105 14.14 -18.29 -33.70
N GLN A 106 14.69 -19.11 -34.58
CA GLN A 106 14.30 -19.22 -35.99
C GLN A 106 13.30 -20.37 -36.18
N ASP A 107 12.04 -20.13 -35.80
CA ASP A 107 10.92 -21.04 -36.04
C ASP A 107 9.91 -20.37 -36.99
N GLY A 108 9.95 -20.71 -38.29
CA GLY A 108 9.02 -20.18 -39.29
C GLY A 108 9.28 -18.72 -39.69
N GLY A 109 8.22 -18.00 -40.11
CA GLY A 109 8.25 -16.74 -40.87
C GLY A 109 9.24 -15.65 -40.39
N GLU A 110 8.91 -14.91 -39.33
CA GLU A 110 9.73 -13.77 -38.86
C GLU A 110 10.68 -14.09 -37.69
N GLY A 111 10.54 -15.27 -37.08
CA GLY A 111 11.28 -15.70 -35.89
C GLY A 111 10.99 -14.86 -34.64
N TRP A 112 11.35 -15.37 -33.47
CA TRP A 112 11.33 -14.60 -32.22
C TRP A 112 12.72 -14.05 -31.91
N ARG A 113 12.80 -12.86 -31.32
CA ARG A 113 14.07 -12.22 -30.94
C ARG A 113 13.94 -11.42 -29.66
N THR A 114 15.01 -11.36 -28.88
CA THR A 114 15.13 -10.47 -27.71
C THR A 114 16.55 -9.92 -27.58
N THR A 115 16.71 -8.81 -26.86
CA THR A 115 18.02 -8.29 -26.48
C THR A 115 18.57 -9.02 -25.25
N TRP A 116 19.86 -8.87 -24.94
CA TRP A 116 20.42 -9.40 -23.68
C TRP A 116 19.75 -8.83 -22.43
N SER A 117 19.45 -7.52 -22.42
CA SER A 117 18.68 -6.88 -21.35
C SER A 117 17.25 -7.41 -21.28
N GLY A 118 16.61 -7.65 -22.43
CA GLY A 118 15.31 -8.29 -22.50
C GLY A 118 15.33 -9.70 -21.93
N LEU A 119 16.36 -10.49 -22.25
CA LEU A 119 16.51 -11.84 -21.71
C LEU A 119 16.72 -11.82 -20.19
N ALA A 120 17.53 -10.91 -19.65
CA ALA A 120 17.70 -10.74 -18.20
C ALA A 120 16.37 -10.46 -17.48
N ARG A 121 15.55 -9.53 -18.03
CA ARG A 121 14.21 -9.23 -17.53
C ARG A 121 13.29 -10.44 -17.56
N LEU A 122 13.30 -11.18 -18.66
CA LEU A 122 12.48 -12.38 -18.80
C LEU A 122 12.91 -13.47 -17.79
N LEU A 123 14.20 -13.64 -17.53
CA LEU A 123 14.66 -14.57 -16.48
C LEU A 123 14.24 -14.12 -15.08
N ALA A 124 14.19 -12.83 -14.78
CA ALA A 124 13.61 -12.33 -13.53
C ALA A 124 12.10 -12.64 -13.43
N LEU A 125 11.36 -12.53 -14.53
CA LEU A 125 9.96 -12.95 -14.58
C LEU A 125 9.81 -14.47 -14.42
N ALA A 126 10.74 -15.26 -14.97
CA ALA A 126 10.76 -16.71 -14.80
C ALA A 126 10.97 -17.10 -13.33
N GLU A 127 11.92 -16.44 -12.66
CA GLU A 127 12.16 -16.60 -11.24
C GLU A 127 10.90 -16.27 -10.44
N PHE A 128 10.27 -15.11 -10.67
CA PHE A 128 9.03 -14.74 -9.99
C PHE A 128 7.95 -15.82 -10.14
N VAL A 129 7.70 -16.32 -11.35
CA VAL A 129 6.66 -17.34 -11.58
C VAL A 129 7.01 -18.69 -10.92
N LEU A 130 8.30 -18.99 -10.73
CA LEU A 130 8.75 -20.20 -10.03
C LEU A 130 8.65 -20.05 -8.51
N THR A 131 8.96 -18.87 -7.97
CA THR A 131 9.21 -18.66 -6.53
C THR A 131 8.07 -17.97 -5.77
N ALA A 132 7.13 -17.34 -6.48
CA ALA A 132 5.97 -16.70 -5.86
C ALA A 132 5.19 -17.67 -4.95
N GLU A 133 4.51 -17.10 -3.96
CA GLU A 133 3.72 -17.86 -2.97
C GLU A 133 4.54 -18.91 -2.20
N ASP A 134 5.78 -18.60 -1.80
CA ASP A 134 6.70 -19.54 -1.13
C ASP A 134 6.84 -20.88 -1.89
N LEU A 135 7.04 -20.82 -3.21
CA LEU A 135 7.24 -21.99 -4.07
C LEU A 135 6.01 -22.91 -4.19
N GLU A 136 4.81 -22.47 -3.82
CA GLU A 136 3.59 -23.30 -3.86
C GLU A 136 3.37 -23.95 -5.23
N GLN A 137 3.65 -23.20 -6.31
CA GLN A 137 3.43 -23.65 -7.69
C GLN A 137 4.71 -24.14 -8.38
N PHE A 138 5.83 -24.23 -7.66
CA PHE A 138 7.14 -24.56 -8.23
C PHE A 138 7.15 -25.89 -8.97
N ALA A 139 6.57 -26.94 -8.39
CA ALA A 139 6.50 -28.26 -9.01
C ALA A 139 5.66 -28.25 -10.30
N THR A 140 4.53 -27.52 -10.28
CA THR A 140 3.63 -27.38 -11.42
C THR A 140 4.31 -26.64 -12.57
N VAL A 141 4.93 -25.50 -12.30
CA VAL A 141 5.63 -24.68 -13.30
C VAL A 141 6.84 -25.43 -13.86
N SER A 142 7.63 -26.10 -13.00
CA SER A 142 8.77 -26.92 -13.43
C SER A 142 8.35 -28.05 -14.37
N GLY A 143 7.22 -28.70 -14.11
CA GLY A 143 6.68 -29.72 -15.01
C GLY A 143 6.28 -29.17 -16.38
N TRP A 144 5.85 -27.89 -16.47
CA TRP A 144 5.63 -27.25 -17.77
C TRP A 144 6.93 -26.96 -18.52
N LEU A 145 8.05 -26.80 -17.82
CA LEU A 145 9.37 -26.67 -18.42
C LEU A 145 9.88 -28.01 -18.96
N ASP A 146 9.55 -29.14 -18.30
CA ASP A 146 9.80 -30.48 -18.85
C ASP A 146 9.08 -30.66 -20.21
N ASP A 147 7.78 -30.30 -20.25
CA ASP A 147 6.99 -30.33 -21.49
C ASP A 147 7.62 -29.45 -22.59
N LEU A 148 8.11 -28.25 -22.22
CA LEU A 148 8.77 -27.34 -23.16
C LEU A 148 10.09 -27.92 -23.68
N VAL A 149 10.90 -28.56 -22.83
CA VAL A 149 12.19 -29.14 -23.24
C VAL A 149 11.97 -30.33 -24.17
N ALA A 150 10.89 -31.10 -23.98
CA ALA A 150 10.51 -32.17 -24.90
C ALA A 150 10.10 -31.64 -26.29
N GLU A 151 9.50 -30.46 -26.35
CA GLU A 151 9.08 -29.81 -27.61
C GLU A 151 9.46 -28.31 -27.63
N PRO A 152 10.75 -27.96 -27.81
CA PRO A 152 11.23 -26.60 -27.58
C PRO A 152 11.02 -25.69 -28.78
N GLY A 153 9.89 -25.84 -29.49
CA GLY A 153 9.52 -25.02 -30.64
C GLY A 153 8.40 -24.03 -30.39
N SER A 154 8.03 -23.27 -31.42
CA SER A 154 7.00 -22.23 -31.35
C SER A 154 5.66 -22.72 -30.77
N ASP A 155 5.24 -23.96 -31.08
CA ASP A 155 4.02 -24.55 -30.54
C ASP A 155 4.13 -24.81 -29.03
N GLY A 156 5.22 -25.44 -28.58
CA GLY A 156 5.53 -25.63 -27.16
C GLY A 156 5.65 -24.32 -26.40
N ALA A 157 6.32 -23.32 -26.96
CA ALA A 157 6.42 -21.97 -26.40
C ALA A 157 5.03 -21.30 -26.30
N THR A 158 4.20 -21.40 -27.33
CA THR A 158 2.83 -20.85 -27.32
C THR A 158 1.96 -21.54 -26.28
N PHE A 159 2.12 -22.84 -26.09
CA PHE A 159 1.40 -23.60 -25.08
C PHE A 159 1.83 -23.23 -23.66
N LEU A 160 3.14 -23.11 -23.41
CA LEU A 160 3.68 -22.61 -22.15
C LEU A 160 3.18 -21.19 -21.86
N ALA A 161 3.21 -20.28 -22.84
CA ALA A 161 2.72 -18.92 -22.67
C ALA A 161 1.26 -18.87 -22.17
N LYS A 162 0.38 -19.73 -22.71
CA LYS A 162 -1.03 -19.84 -22.27
C LYS A 162 -1.16 -20.37 -20.84
N ARG A 163 -0.28 -21.28 -20.41
CA ARG A 163 -0.25 -21.80 -19.03
C ARG A 163 0.23 -20.72 -18.06
N LEU A 164 1.34 -20.05 -18.38
CA LEU A 164 1.89 -18.93 -17.61
C LEU A 164 0.88 -17.78 -17.48
N ALA A 165 0.18 -17.41 -18.55
CA ALA A 165 -0.83 -16.35 -18.53
C ALA A 165 -2.01 -16.67 -17.60
N ARG A 166 -2.52 -17.91 -17.64
CA ARG A 166 -3.59 -18.34 -16.72
C ARG A 166 -3.12 -18.35 -15.28
N HIS A 167 -1.90 -18.83 -15.04
CA HIS A 167 -1.32 -18.89 -13.70
C HIS A 167 -1.12 -17.49 -13.11
N LEU A 168 -0.49 -16.57 -13.85
CA LEU A 168 -0.32 -15.19 -13.39
C LEU A 168 -1.66 -14.45 -13.25
N ALA A 169 -2.68 -14.77 -14.06
CA ALA A 169 -4.03 -14.24 -13.87
C ALA A 169 -4.68 -14.73 -12.58
N ALA A 170 -4.49 -16.01 -12.21
CA ALA A 170 -4.98 -16.55 -10.94
C ALA A 170 -4.26 -15.88 -9.76
N TYR A 171 -2.93 -15.75 -9.82
CA TYR A 171 -2.13 -15.03 -8.85
C TYR A 171 -2.63 -13.59 -8.66
N ARG A 172 -2.80 -12.83 -9.76
CA ARG A 172 -3.36 -11.47 -9.70
C ARG A 172 -4.76 -11.45 -9.06
N ASN A 173 -5.63 -12.41 -9.35
CA ASN A 173 -6.96 -12.41 -8.74
C ASN A 173 -6.92 -12.67 -7.22
N ALA A 174 -5.96 -13.47 -6.75
CA ALA A 174 -5.78 -13.76 -5.33
C ALA A 174 -5.14 -12.58 -4.57
N HIS A 175 -4.14 -11.96 -5.18
CA HIS A 175 -3.20 -11.04 -4.51
C HIS A 175 -3.36 -9.58 -4.94
N LEU A 176 -3.89 -9.34 -6.13
CA LEU A 176 -4.04 -8.01 -6.71
C LEU A 176 -5.46 -7.86 -7.28
N PRO A 177 -6.52 -7.81 -6.45
CA PRO A 177 -7.88 -7.56 -6.89
C PRO A 177 -8.03 -6.08 -7.35
N LEU A 178 -7.35 -5.74 -8.45
CA LEU A 178 -7.31 -4.43 -9.08
C LEU A 178 -8.65 -4.10 -9.72
N ALA A 179 -9.42 -5.08 -10.17
CA ALA A 179 -10.71 -4.84 -10.84
C ALA A 179 -11.75 -4.14 -9.94
N PRO A 180 -11.92 -4.51 -8.64
CA PRO A 180 -12.67 -3.71 -7.67
C PRO A 180 -12.14 -2.28 -7.50
N LEU A 181 -10.82 -2.11 -7.37
CA LEU A 181 -10.19 -0.79 -7.18
C LEU A 181 -10.35 0.11 -8.41
N GLU A 182 -10.09 -0.41 -9.62
CA GLU A 182 -10.29 0.29 -10.89
C GLU A 182 -11.75 0.72 -11.07
N ARG A 183 -12.71 -0.16 -10.73
CA ARG A 183 -14.14 0.17 -10.80
C ARG A 183 -14.48 1.31 -9.86
N ARG A 184 -13.96 1.27 -8.62
CA ARG A 184 -14.18 2.32 -7.62
C ARG A 184 -13.50 3.63 -8.03
N PHE A 185 -12.29 3.60 -8.57
CA PHE A 185 -11.61 4.80 -9.06
C PHE A 185 -12.34 5.43 -10.25
N ARG A 186 -12.86 4.63 -11.18
CA ARG A 186 -13.71 5.14 -12.27
C ARG A 186 -14.99 5.78 -11.73
N ALA A 187 -15.60 5.20 -10.69
CA ALA A 187 -16.78 5.79 -10.05
C ALA A 187 -16.44 7.13 -9.38
N ILE A 188 -15.33 7.20 -8.64
CA ILE A 188 -14.85 8.45 -8.01
C ILE A 188 -14.53 9.51 -9.07
N LEU A 189 -13.77 9.17 -10.11
CA LEU A 189 -13.47 10.08 -11.22
C LEU A 189 -14.74 10.53 -11.95
N GLY A 190 -15.68 9.63 -12.19
CA GLY A 190 -16.96 9.98 -12.81
C GLY A 190 -17.77 10.94 -11.94
N PHE A 191 -17.78 10.75 -10.62
CA PHE A 191 -18.43 11.66 -9.67
C PHE A 191 -17.75 13.03 -9.60
N LEU A 192 -16.41 13.06 -9.65
CA LEU A 192 -15.61 14.28 -9.64
C LEU A 192 -15.50 14.95 -11.03
N ASP A 193 -16.25 14.48 -12.04
CA ASP A 193 -16.18 14.99 -13.42
C ASP A 193 -14.74 15.01 -13.99
N GLY A 194 -14.00 13.95 -13.70
CA GLY A 194 -12.60 13.78 -14.11
C GLY A 194 -11.58 14.57 -13.27
N GLN A 195 -12.01 15.42 -12.34
CA GLN A 195 -11.10 16.13 -11.43
C GLN A 195 -10.43 15.16 -10.45
N ARG A 196 -9.15 15.41 -10.17
CA ARG A 196 -8.36 14.62 -9.20
C ARG A 196 -8.26 15.29 -7.83
N SER A 197 -8.52 16.59 -7.75
CA SER A 197 -8.61 17.34 -6.50
C SER A 197 -10.02 17.26 -5.93
N PHE A 198 -10.14 17.11 -4.61
CA PHE A 198 -11.41 17.04 -3.91
C PHE A 198 -11.28 17.54 -2.46
N VAL A 199 -12.41 17.91 -1.86
CA VAL A 199 -12.54 18.38 -0.47
C VAL A 199 -13.42 17.44 0.36
N ASP A 200 -13.53 17.70 1.67
CA ASP A 200 -14.33 16.91 2.61
C ASP A 200 -15.79 16.69 2.15
N ASP A 201 -16.41 17.71 1.56
CA ASP A 201 -17.81 17.67 1.14
C ASP A 201 -18.02 16.87 -0.15
N ASP A 202 -16.99 16.70 -1.00
CA ASP A 202 -17.03 15.81 -2.17
C ASP A 202 -17.08 14.34 -1.73
N ILE A 203 -16.32 13.97 -0.69
CA ILE A 203 -16.32 12.61 -0.13
C ILE A 203 -17.70 12.28 0.45
N LEU A 204 -18.30 13.24 1.19
CA LEU A 204 -19.66 13.10 1.70
C LEU A 204 -20.68 13.02 0.56
N GLY A 205 -20.54 13.85 -0.47
CA GLY A 205 -21.40 13.83 -1.66
C GLY A 205 -21.37 12.49 -2.38
N PHE A 206 -20.18 11.94 -2.61
CA PHE A 206 -20.00 10.62 -3.23
C PHE A 206 -20.66 9.53 -2.39
N TRP A 207 -20.41 9.51 -1.08
CA TRP A 207 -21.02 8.54 -0.18
C TRP A 207 -22.55 8.60 -0.21
N ARG A 208 -23.14 9.80 -0.19
CA ARG A 208 -24.61 9.96 -0.30
C ARG A 208 -25.14 9.41 -1.61
N ASN A 209 -24.45 9.66 -2.72
CA ASN A 209 -24.83 9.11 -4.02
C ASN A 209 -24.84 7.57 -3.99
N GLU A 210 -23.80 6.95 -3.44
CA GLU A 210 -23.72 5.48 -3.30
C GLU A 210 -24.78 4.90 -2.36
N MET A 211 -25.15 5.62 -1.31
CA MET A 211 -26.26 5.23 -0.43
C MET A 211 -27.59 5.24 -1.19
N ALA A 212 -27.84 6.29 -1.99
CA ALA A 212 -29.07 6.47 -2.75
C ALA A 212 -29.22 5.46 -3.91
N THR A 213 -28.11 5.03 -4.53
CA THR A 213 -28.12 4.01 -5.60
C THR A 213 -28.24 2.59 -5.07
N GLY A 214 -28.22 2.39 -3.75
CA GLY A 214 -28.44 1.10 -3.10
C GLY A 214 -27.18 0.27 -2.81
N GLU A 215 -25.99 0.77 -3.13
CA GLU A 215 -24.71 0.10 -2.80
C GLU A 215 -24.44 0.06 -1.29
N ARG A 216 -24.98 1.05 -0.56
CA ARG A 216 -24.91 1.20 0.91
C ARG A 216 -23.50 1.02 1.52
N PRO A 217 -22.43 1.61 0.96
CA PRO A 217 -21.09 1.43 1.52
C PRO A 217 -20.95 2.15 2.87
N GLY A 218 -20.04 1.63 3.71
CA GLY A 218 -19.61 2.32 4.91
C GLY A 218 -18.96 3.67 4.60
N PHE A 219 -19.30 4.74 5.31
CA PHE A 219 -18.63 6.04 5.10
C PHE A 219 -17.11 5.94 5.33
N ARG A 220 -16.67 5.18 6.34
CA ARG A 220 -15.24 4.88 6.57
C ARG A 220 -14.59 4.25 5.33
N THR A 221 -15.25 3.28 4.73
CA THR A 221 -14.77 2.59 3.52
C THR A 221 -14.70 3.52 2.32
N VAL A 222 -15.68 4.41 2.14
CA VAL A 222 -15.61 5.43 1.09
C VAL A 222 -14.42 6.36 1.32
N ALA A 223 -14.24 6.87 2.54
CA ALA A 223 -13.10 7.75 2.84
C ALA A 223 -11.75 7.06 2.60
N GLU A 224 -11.60 5.78 2.96
CA GLU A 224 -10.42 4.96 2.64
C GLU A 224 -10.17 4.88 1.14
N HIS A 225 -11.21 4.68 0.31
CA HIS A 225 -11.07 4.68 -1.14
C HIS A 225 -10.57 6.04 -1.67
N PHE A 226 -11.01 7.16 -1.10
CA PHE A 226 -10.53 8.49 -1.47
C PHE A 226 -9.07 8.73 -1.05
N VAL A 227 -8.64 8.21 0.11
CA VAL A 227 -7.23 8.20 0.51
C VAL A 227 -6.39 7.45 -0.52
N THR A 228 -6.80 6.23 -0.89
CA THR A 228 -6.09 5.43 -1.90
C THR A 228 -6.11 6.12 -3.28
N PHE A 229 -7.23 6.76 -3.64
CA PHE A 229 -7.37 7.49 -4.90
C PHE A 229 -6.47 8.73 -4.97
N GLU A 230 -6.34 9.51 -3.89
CA GLU A 230 -5.41 10.65 -3.84
C GLU A 230 -3.96 10.19 -3.94
N ALA A 231 -3.58 9.16 -3.18
CA ALA A 231 -2.23 8.61 -3.25
C ALA A 231 -1.88 8.18 -4.67
N ALA A 232 -2.78 7.42 -5.32
CA ALA A 232 -2.62 7.00 -6.71
C ALA A 232 -2.58 8.18 -7.69
N SER A 233 -3.44 9.19 -7.49
CA SER A 233 -3.51 10.39 -8.34
C SER A 233 -2.26 11.26 -8.21
N GLY A 234 -1.69 11.39 -7.01
CA GLY A 234 -0.43 12.10 -6.78
C GLY A 234 0.74 11.42 -7.48
N LEU A 235 0.82 10.09 -7.41
CA LEU A 235 1.83 9.30 -8.14
C LEU A 235 1.70 9.49 -9.65
N LEU A 236 0.48 9.47 -10.20
CA LEU A 236 0.23 9.69 -11.63
C LEU A 236 0.50 11.14 -12.07
N GLY A 237 0.13 12.13 -11.25
CA GLY A 237 0.37 13.55 -11.53
C GLY A 237 1.87 13.89 -11.57
N GLY A 238 2.66 13.26 -10.70
CA GLY A 238 4.13 13.32 -10.77
C GLY A 238 4.64 12.80 -12.13
N LEU A 239 4.14 11.66 -12.60
CA LEU A 239 4.53 11.05 -13.87
C LEU A 239 4.04 11.82 -15.12
N GLU A 240 2.83 12.38 -15.08
CA GLU A 240 2.30 13.26 -16.16
C GLU A 240 3.10 14.56 -16.27
N SER A 241 3.53 15.13 -15.15
CA SER A 241 4.40 16.33 -15.16
C SER A 241 5.77 16.06 -15.80
N LEU A 242 6.29 14.84 -15.63
CA LEU A 242 7.54 14.36 -16.22
C LEU A 242 7.38 13.95 -17.70
N SER A 243 6.16 13.71 -18.18
CA SER A 243 5.86 13.28 -19.56
C SER A 243 5.15 14.36 -20.40
N SER A 244 5.07 15.59 -19.89
CA SER A 244 4.49 16.73 -20.62
C SER A 244 5.30 17.04 -21.90
N PRO A 245 4.65 17.39 -23.04
CA PRO A 245 5.27 17.42 -24.36
C PRO A 245 6.13 18.66 -24.63
N VAL A 246 6.47 19.46 -23.63
CA VAL A 246 7.54 20.45 -23.79
C VAL A 246 8.83 19.64 -23.84
N SER A 247 9.26 19.33 -25.08
CA SER A 247 10.43 18.51 -25.42
C SER A 247 11.50 18.56 -24.32
N LEU A 248 11.68 17.43 -23.63
CA LEU A 248 12.71 17.23 -22.61
C LEU A 248 14.11 17.57 -23.17
N ASP A 249 14.30 17.45 -24.49
CA ASP A 249 15.52 17.82 -25.21
C ASP A 249 15.80 19.34 -25.22
N ALA A 250 14.82 20.19 -24.91
CA ALA A 250 14.97 21.65 -24.88
C ALA A 250 15.39 22.19 -23.51
N ALA A 251 15.40 21.35 -22.46
CA ALA A 251 15.69 21.77 -21.09
C ALA A 251 17.06 21.25 -20.62
N GLU A 252 18.06 22.12 -20.59
CA GLU A 252 19.37 21.81 -20.00
C GLU A 252 19.21 21.32 -18.54
N GLY A 253 19.81 20.18 -18.20
CA GLY A 253 19.71 19.54 -16.88
C GLY A 253 18.41 18.77 -16.59
N TRP A 254 17.65 18.36 -17.61
CA TRP A 254 16.43 17.56 -17.43
C TRP A 254 16.68 16.19 -16.80
N GLU A 255 17.84 15.58 -17.10
CA GLU A 255 18.29 14.29 -16.53
C GLU A 255 18.43 14.39 -15.01
N GLU A 256 19.06 15.45 -14.50
CA GLU A 256 19.24 15.69 -13.06
C GLU A 256 17.92 16.02 -12.35
N ARG A 257 16.98 16.70 -13.02
CA ARG A 257 15.63 16.98 -12.46
C ARG A 257 14.72 15.75 -12.47
N LEU A 258 14.83 14.93 -13.51
CA LEU A 258 14.15 13.65 -13.59
C LEU A 258 14.72 12.69 -12.54
N ASP A 259 16.04 12.63 -12.38
CA ASP A 259 16.70 11.85 -11.34
C ASP A 259 16.35 12.36 -9.94
N ALA A 260 16.26 13.67 -9.71
CA ALA A 260 15.81 14.23 -8.43
C ALA A 260 14.33 13.94 -8.14
N SER A 261 13.44 14.11 -9.12
CA SER A 261 12.00 13.84 -8.95
C SER A 261 11.72 12.35 -8.79
N LEU A 262 12.46 11.51 -9.51
CA LEU A 262 12.41 10.06 -9.36
C LEU A 262 13.07 9.64 -8.04
N ALA A 263 14.15 10.29 -7.59
CA ALA A 263 14.75 10.05 -6.28
C ALA A 263 13.77 10.41 -5.16
N ASP A 264 13.03 11.52 -5.24
CA ASP A 264 11.98 11.90 -4.29
C ASP A 264 10.82 10.87 -4.29
N LEU A 265 10.42 10.38 -5.47
CA LEU A 265 9.40 9.33 -5.62
C LEU A 265 9.85 7.95 -5.13
N ALA A 266 11.15 7.64 -5.10
CA ALA A 266 11.70 6.38 -4.58
C ALA A 266 12.19 6.46 -3.14
N ALA A 267 12.59 7.65 -2.67
CA ALA A 267 12.94 7.93 -1.29
C ALA A 267 11.70 8.13 -0.41
N ALA A 268 10.53 8.38 -1.03
CA ALA A 268 9.25 8.10 -0.42
C ALA A 268 9.05 6.58 -0.27
N GLU A 269 9.84 5.95 0.61
CA GLU A 269 9.35 4.73 1.25
C GLU A 269 7.95 5.05 1.79
N PRO A 270 6.92 4.25 1.51
CA PRO A 270 5.62 4.47 2.10
C PRO A 270 5.82 4.39 3.60
N ALA A 271 5.84 5.55 4.26
CA ALA A 271 6.05 5.64 5.69
C ALA A 271 5.10 4.64 6.32
N GLU A 272 5.64 3.68 7.08
CA GLU A 272 4.89 2.57 7.66
C GLU A 272 3.55 3.09 8.19
N ALA A 273 2.42 2.54 7.74
CA ALA A 273 1.12 3.14 8.05
C ALA A 273 0.96 3.30 9.57
N LEU A 274 0.44 4.44 10.06
CA LEU A 274 0.30 4.70 11.50
C LEU A 274 -0.46 3.58 12.25
N ALA A 275 -1.34 2.86 11.54
CA ALA A 275 -2.07 1.70 12.07
C ALA A 275 -1.17 0.47 12.33
N ALA A 276 -0.15 0.23 11.50
CA ALA A 276 0.83 -0.84 11.71
C ALA A 276 1.70 -0.50 12.93
N LEU A 277 2.21 0.74 12.98
CA LEU A 277 2.95 1.26 14.14
C LEU A 277 2.21 1.12 15.47
N LEU A 278 0.89 1.34 15.48
CA LEU A 278 0.07 1.17 16.69
C LEU A 278 -0.11 -0.30 17.09
N SER A 279 -0.13 -1.21 16.12
CA SER A 279 -0.30 -2.65 16.33
C SER A 279 0.98 -3.27 16.91
N ASP A 280 2.14 -2.75 16.51
CA ASP A 280 3.46 -3.26 16.92
C ASP A 280 3.94 -2.69 18.26
N LEU A 281 3.21 -1.73 18.84
CA LEU A 281 3.54 -1.21 20.16
C LEU A 281 3.46 -2.31 21.24
N PRO A 282 4.52 -2.55 22.03
CA PRO A 282 4.55 -3.56 23.06
C PRO A 282 3.48 -3.31 24.13
N ASN A 283 2.97 -4.39 24.74
CA ASN A 283 1.93 -4.30 25.78
C ASN A 283 2.42 -3.69 27.10
N GLY A 284 3.74 -3.69 27.34
CA GLY A 284 4.38 -3.14 28.53
C GLY A 284 5.69 -2.41 28.16
N PRO A 285 6.07 -1.33 28.88
CA PRO A 285 5.30 -0.62 29.90
C PRO A 285 4.04 0.04 29.29
N LYS A 286 2.99 0.27 30.10
CA LYS A 286 1.68 0.73 29.60
C LYS A 286 1.67 2.23 29.25
N ILE A 287 2.46 2.61 28.26
CA ILE A 287 2.63 3.98 27.73
C ILE A 287 1.28 4.49 27.20
N LEU A 288 0.56 3.65 26.45
CA LEU A 288 -0.82 3.87 26.04
C LEU A 288 -1.75 2.81 26.66
N THR A 289 -2.91 3.23 27.12
CA THR A 289 -4.01 2.33 27.49
C THR A 289 -4.67 1.73 26.24
N GLY A 290 -5.44 0.64 26.41
CA GLY A 290 -6.19 0.06 25.29
C GLY A 290 -7.14 1.06 24.65
N ALA A 291 -7.89 1.83 25.46
CA ALA A 291 -8.76 2.89 24.97
C ALA A 291 -8.00 4.00 24.22
N GLU A 292 -6.86 4.45 24.75
CA GLU A 292 -6.01 5.44 24.06
C GLU A 292 -5.52 4.91 22.71
N ARG A 293 -5.19 3.61 22.61
CA ARG A 293 -4.80 2.98 21.33
C ARG A 293 -5.97 2.91 20.36
N ASP A 294 -7.14 2.45 20.82
CA ASP A 294 -8.34 2.34 20.00
C ASP A 294 -8.76 3.71 19.43
N ASP A 295 -8.66 4.77 20.25
CA ASP A 295 -8.94 6.13 19.80
C ASP A 295 -7.93 6.62 18.77
N LEU A 296 -6.63 6.36 18.96
CA LEU A 296 -5.59 6.69 17.97
C LEU A 296 -5.79 5.93 16.67
N VAL A 297 -6.16 4.65 16.74
CA VAL A 297 -6.51 3.86 15.55
C VAL A 297 -7.68 4.51 14.82
N ASP A 298 -8.75 4.90 15.52
CA ASP A 298 -9.92 5.51 14.88
C ASP A 298 -9.60 6.89 14.27
N PHE A 299 -8.78 7.72 14.92
CA PHE A 299 -8.41 9.05 14.40
C PHE A 299 -7.39 9.01 13.25
N LEU A 300 -6.42 8.11 13.31
CA LEU A 300 -5.30 8.05 12.35
C LEU A 300 -5.57 7.05 11.21
N ARG A 301 -6.70 6.35 11.23
CA ARG A 301 -7.12 5.38 10.21
C ARG A 301 -7.06 5.92 8.78
N LEU A 302 -7.41 7.18 8.61
CA LEU A 302 -7.53 7.83 7.30
C LEU A 302 -6.29 8.66 6.94
N GLU A 303 -5.09 8.32 7.43
CA GLU A 303 -3.86 9.03 7.07
C GLU A 303 -3.74 9.25 5.55
N PRO A 304 -3.52 10.49 5.06
CA PRO A 304 -3.21 11.74 5.77
C PRO A 304 -4.42 12.67 6.03
N PHE A 305 -5.66 12.19 5.93
CA PHE A 305 -6.87 13.01 6.04
C PHE A 305 -7.12 13.57 7.43
N HIS A 306 -6.59 12.97 8.49
CA HIS A 306 -6.65 13.54 9.84
C HIS A 306 -6.08 14.96 9.93
N ARG A 307 -5.12 15.30 9.04
CA ARG A 307 -4.54 16.66 8.93
C ARG A 307 -5.07 17.47 7.74
N THR A 308 -5.40 16.81 6.63
CA THR A 308 -5.76 17.50 5.36
C THR A 308 -7.27 17.62 5.12
N ARG A 309 -8.06 16.68 5.66
CA ARG A 309 -9.53 16.61 5.57
C ARG A 309 -10.11 16.27 6.97
N PRO A 310 -9.87 17.15 7.96
CA PRO A 310 -10.22 16.85 9.35
C PRO A 310 -11.72 16.62 9.57
N LEU A 311 -12.59 17.22 8.74
CA LEU A 311 -14.03 17.01 8.85
C LEU A 311 -14.43 15.60 8.43
N THR A 312 -13.76 15.02 7.43
CA THR A 312 -13.95 13.63 6.98
C THR A 312 -13.50 12.65 8.05
N ALA A 313 -12.37 12.94 8.73
CA ALA A 313 -11.92 12.18 9.89
C ALA A 313 -12.96 12.21 11.03
N LEU A 314 -13.53 13.37 11.34
CA LEU A 314 -14.62 13.50 12.33
C LEU A 314 -15.89 12.74 11.92
N ARG A 315 -16.33 12.84 10.65
CA ARG A 315 -17.46 12.08 10.10
C ARG A 315 -17.25 10.58 10.22
N ALA A 316 -16.05 10.09 9.87
CA ALA A 316 -15.68 8.69 9.95
C ALA A 316 -15.64 8.17 11.39
N ALA A 317 -15.09 8.96 12.33
CA ALA A 317 -15.05 8.62 13.74
C ALA A 317 -16.46 8.59 14.37
N SER A 318 -17.27 9.62 14.12
CA SER A 318 -18.62 9.77 14.68
C SER A 318 -19.64 8.81 14.05
N PHE A 319 -19.93 8.96 12.76
CA PHE A 319 -21.04 8.26 12.09
C PHE A 319 -20.64 6.86 11.59
N GLY A 320 -19.35 6.61 11.36
CA GLY A 320 -18.87 5.29 10.96
C GLY A 320 -19.16 4.19 12.00
N ARG A 321 -19.13 4.54 13.30
CA ARG A 321 -19.51 3.61 14.39
C ARG A 321 -21.01 3.28 14.34
N VAL A 322 -21.87 4.29 14.12
CA VAL A 322 -23.32 4.11 13.97
C VAL A 322 -23.64 3.16 12.83
N GLN A 323 -23.07 3.41 11.64
CA GLN A 323 -23.30 2.58 10.46
C GLN A 323 -22.81 1.14 10.65
N SER A 324 -21.64 0.97 11.26
CA SER A 324 -21.11 -0.36 11.60
C SER A 324 -22.03 -1.10 12.57
N GLY A 325 -22.62 -0.37 13.53
CA GLY A 325 -23.62 -0.88 14.46
C GLY A 325 -24.88 -1.38 13.74
N ILE A 326 -25.42 -0.58 12.80
CA ILE A 326 -26.57 -0.97 11.97
C ILE A 326 -26.25 -2.25 11.19
N ALA A 327 -25.13 -2.26 10.45
CA ALA A 327 -24.71 -3.42 9.64
C ALA A 327 -24.54 -4.69 10.49
N ASN A 328 -23.97 -4.58 11.69
CA ASN A 328 -23.80 -5.72 12.59
C ASN A 328 -25.12 -6.25 13.14
N ARG A 329 -26.11 -5.40 13.43
CA ARG A 329 -27.45 -5.84 13.87
C ARG A 329 -28.21 -6.55 12.75
N LEU A 330 -28.18 -5.98 11.54
CA LEU A 330 -28.79 -6.61 10.37
C LEU A 330 -28.23 -8.02 10.12
N ARG A 331 -26.91 -8.21 10.27
CA ARG A 331 -26.28 -9.55 10.15
C ARG A 331 -26.73 -10.53 11.24
N ARG A 332 -27.11 -10.06 12.42
CA ARG A 332 -27.52 -10.90 13.56
C ARG A 332 -29.03 -11.16 13.60
N GLY A 333 -29.82 -10.56 12.70
CA GLY A 333 -31.27 -10.76 12.62
C GLY A 333 -32.08 -10.16 13.78
N SER A 334 -31.49 -9.25 14.56
CA SER A 334 -32.15 -8.62 15.72
C SER A 334 -32.80 -7.28 15.33
N GLY A 335 -34.13 -7.29 15.11
CA GLY A 335 -35.13 -6.22 15.29
C GLY A 335 -35.02 -4.87 14.54
N GLY A 336 -36.03 -4.52 13.74
CA GLY A 336 -36.15 -3.23 13.03
C GLY A 336 -36.25 -1.97 13.91
N GLY A 337 -36.81 -2.07 15.12
CA GLY A 337 -36.92 -0.93 16.05
C GLY A 337 -35.57 -0.34 16.48
N ASP A 338 -34.58 -1.20 16.67
CA ASP A 338 -33.21 -0.83 17.02
C ASP A 338 -32.43 -0.23 15.83
N VAL A 339 -32.79 -0.64 14.61
CA VAL A 339 -32.22 -0.08 13.36
C VAL A 339 -32.75 1.33 13.14
N ALA A 340 -34.05 1.56 13.35
CA ALA A 340 -34.66 2.89 13.25
C ALA A 340 -34.07 3.87 14.27
N GLU A 341 -33.88 3.44 15.52
CA GLU A 341 -33.24 4.28 16.56
C GLU A 341 -31.81 4.67 16.15
N ARG A 342 -31.01 3.71 15.68
CA ARG A 342 -29.63 4.00 15.23
C ARG A 342 -29.58 4.83 13.95
N ALA A 343 -30.53 4.64 13.04
CA ALA A 343 -30.64 5.46 11.84
C ALA A 343 -30.88 6.94 12.17
N SER A 344 -31.38 7.29 13.36
CA SER A 344 -31.47 8.69 13.79
C SER A 344 -30.12 9.34 14.14
N CYS A 345 -29.05 8.54 14.23
CA CYS A 345 -27.72 8.98 14.68
C CYS A 345 -27.71 9.63 16.08
N ALA A 346 -28.67 9.31 16.95
CA ALA A 346 -28.73 9.87 18.31
C ALA A 346 -27.50 9.46 19.17
N GLU A 347 -26.95 8.27 18.95
CA GLU A 347 -25.76 7.75 19.64
C GLU A 347 -24.43 8.27 19.05
N ALA A 348 -24.48 9.08 17.99
CA ALA A 348 -23.27 9.61 17.35
C ALA A 348 -22.55 10.60 18.28
N GLU A 349 -21.25 10.39 18.46
CA GLU A 349 -20.41 11.27 19.28
C GLU A 349 -20.22 12.64 18.61
N SER A 350 -20.37 13.74 19.35
CA SER A 350 -20.27 15.08 18.77
C SER A 350 -18.84 15.43 18.35
N TYR A 351 -18.71 16.35 17.41
CA TYR A 351 -17.39 16.79 16.93
C TYR A 351 -16.59 17.53 18.00
N ALA A 352 -17.24 18.24 18.92
CA ALA A 352 -16.56 18.86 20.06
C ALA A 352 -15.98 17.81 21.00
N ALA A 353 -16.74 16.76 21.33
CA ALA A 353 -16.24 15.65 22.17
C ALA A 353 -15.05 14.93 21.51
N LEU A 354 -15.12 14.69 20.20
CA LEU A 354 -14.01 14.12 19.43
C LEU A 354 -12.77 15.04 19.47
N GLN A 355 -12.94 16.36 19.33
CA GLN A 355 -11.85 17.32 19.42
C GLN A 355 -11.20 17.32 20.81
N GLU A 356 -11.99 17.30 21.89
CA GLU A 356 -11.49 17.23 23.26
C GLU A 356 -10.71 15.93 23.51
N ARG A 357 -11.19 14.81 22.97
CA ARG A 357 -10.50 13.51 23.04
C ARG A 357 -9.16 13.54 22.30
N ALA A 358 -9.13 14.08 21.08
CA ALA A 358 -7.89 14.26 20.32
C ALA A 358 -6.88 15.15 21.06
N GLY A 359 -7.32 16.27 21.64
CA GLY A 359 -6.45 17.14 22.45
C GLY A 359 -5.96 16.47 23.73
N SER A 360 -6.77 15.59 24.34
CA SER A 360 -6.35 14.80 25.50
C SER A 360 -5.27 13.78 25.14
N LEU A 361 -5.39 13.12 23.98
CA LEU A 361 -4.38 12.21 23.43
C LEU A 361 -3.08 12.95 23.10
N ALA A 362 -3.16 14.12 22.45
CA ALA A 362 -1.99 14.95 22.14
C ALA A 362 -1.21 15.34 23.41
N LYS A 363 -1.92 15.81 24.44
CA LYS A 363 -1.33 16.15 25.75
C LYS A 363 -0.70 14.94 26.43
N HIS A 364 -1.34 13.78 26.36
CA HIS A 364 -0.82 12.53 26.92
C HIS A 364 0.47 12.09 26.21
N LEU A 365 0.48 12.04 24.88
CA LEU A 365 1.65 11.69 24.09
C LEU A 365 2.82 12.66 24.32
N ALA A 366 2.55 13.98 24.38
CA ALA A 366 3.55 14.98 24.74
C ALA A 366 4.11 14.77 26.15
N ARG A 367 3.28 14.36 27.11
CA ARG A 367 3.74 14.00 28.46
C ARG A 367 4.61 12.74 28.43
N MET A 368 4.25 11.72 27.64
CA MET A 368 5.03 10.49 27.50
C MET A 368 6.41 10.77 26.90
N LEU A 369 6.51 11.65 25.88
CA LEU A 369 7.80 12.07 25.33
C LEU A 369 8.68 12.80 26.35
N LYS A 370 8.10 13.67 27.17
CA LYS A 370 8.83 14.34 28.26
C LYS A 370 9.37 13.35 29.28
N ILE A 371 8.58 12.33 29.65
CA ILE A 371 9.03 11.25 30.54
C ILE A 371 10.17 10.45 29.88
N ALA A 372 10.04 10.10 28.59
CA ALA A 372 11.08 9.40 27.85
C ALA A 372 12.42 10.19 27.85
N ALA A 373 12.35 11.50 27.64
CA ALA A 373 13.52 12.37 27.70
C ALA A 373 14.15 12.41 29.11
N ALA A 374 13.35 12.50 30.17
CA ALA A 374 13.83 12.50 31.56
C ALA A 374 14.48 11.17 31.99
N LEU A 375 14.01 10.05 31.43
CA LEU A 375 14.61 8.74 31.64
C LEU A 375 15.97 8.58 30.93
N ARG A 376 16.14 9.21 29.76
CA ARG A 376 17.34 9.12 28.93
C ARG A 376 18.48 10.04 29.40
N ILE A 377 18.13 11.24 29.85
CA ILE A 377 19.11 12.29 30.18
C ILE A 377 19.40 12.25 31.68
N ALA A 378 20.43 11.48 32.05
CA ALA A 378 20.87 11.32 33.43
C ALA A 378 21.73 12.49 33.92
N ASP A 379 22.65 12.99 33.09
CA ASP A 379 23.46 14.18 33.39
C ASP A 379 22.74 15.44 32.93
N ARG A 380 22.44 16.32 33.89
CA ARG A 380 21.67 17.55 33.68
C ARG A 380 22.53 18.80 33.85
N ASP A 381 23.76 18.68 34.36
CA ASP A 381 24.53 19.83 34.85
C ASP A 381 24.98 20.77 33.73
N ALA A 382 25.19 20.23 32.53
CA ALA A 382 25.57 20.98 31.33
C ALA A 382 24.38 21.57 30.55
N LEU A 383 23.13 21.34 30.97
CA LEU A 383 21.95 21.76 30.23
C LEU A 383 21.50 23.19 30.58
N PRO A 384 20.89 23.93 29.63
CA PRO A 384 20.25 25.21 29.91
C PRO A 384 19.25 25.11 31.08
N ALA A 385 19.11 26.18 31.86
CA ALA A 385 18.24 26.20 33.04
C ALA A 385 16.78 25.83 32.72
N GLU A 386 16.27 26.28 31.58
CA GLU A 386 14.94 25.94 31.08
C GLU A 386 14.78 24.44 30.78
N THR A 387 15.77 23.84 30.11
CA THR A 387 15.79 22.41 29.80
C THR A 387 15.84 21.56 31.07
N ARG A 388 16.66 21.95 32.07
CA ARG A 388 16.69 21.28 33.37
C ARG A 388 15.34 21.32 34.07
N ALA A 389 14.71 22.50 34.14
CA ALA A 389 13.39 22.66 34.74
C ALA A 389 12.32 21.79 34.06
N ALA A 390 12.37 21.68 32.73
CA ALA A 390 11.46 20.81 31.97
C ALA A 390 11.67 19.31 32.28
N LEU A 391 12.92 18.86 32.41
CA LEU A 391 13.24 17.47 32.79
C LEU A 391 12.88 17.16 34.24
N ASP A 392 13.05 18.12 35.16
CA ASP A 392 12.64 17.98 36.55
C ASP A 392 11.11 17.88 36.69
N ALA A 393 10.37 18.67 35.92
CA ALA A 393 8.91 18.57 35.84
C ALA A 393 8.46 17.21 35.27
N ALA A 394 9.14 16.71 34.23
CA ALA A 394 8.87 15.40 33.66
C ALA A 394 9.17 14.24 34.64
N GLU A 395 10.24 14.36 35.43
CA GLU A 395 10.59 13.42 36.50
C GLU A 395 9.53 13.42 37.61
N ALA A 396 9.00 14.59 37.98
CA ALA A 396 7.89 14.69 38.92
C ALA A 396 6.61 14.04 38.35
N ASP A 397 6.35 14.22 37.06
CA ASP A 397 5.22 13.60 36.38
C ASP A 397 5.34 12.08 36.29
N LEU A 398 6.55 11.56 36.04
CA LEU A 398 6.86 10.14 36.09
C LEU A 398 6.48 9.55 37.47
N ARG A 399 6.90 10.20 38.56
CA ARG A 399 6.57 9.76 39.93
C ARG A 399 5.08 9.78 40.26
N ARG A 400 4.26 10.49 39.48
CA ARG A 400 2.79 10.53 39.63
C ARG A 400 2.07 9.46 38.80
N VAL A 401 2.71 8.89 37.80
CA VAL A 401 2.11 7.81 37.01
C VAL A 401 1.98 6.57 37.89
N ARG A 402 0.79 5.95 37.88
CA ARG A 402 0.45 4.71 38.59
C ARG A 402 -0.06 3.66 37.61
N ARG A 403 0.68 3.47 36.51
CA ARG A 403 0.35 2.53 35.42
C ARG A 403 1.24 1.30 35.54
N ALA A 404 0.73 0.15 35.12
CA ALA A 404 1.51 -1.09 35.12
C ALA A 404 2.78 -0.95 34.24
N GLY A 405 3.91 -1.40 34.77
CA GLY A 405 5.22 -1.30 34.14
C GLY A 405 5.96 0.02 34.40
N PHE A 406 5.45 0.88 35.29
CA PHE A 406 6.11 2.13 35.70
C PHE A 406 6.80 2.01 37.08
N GLU A 407 6.84 0.79 37.65
CA GLU A 407 7.42 0.51 38.95
C GLU A 407 8.95 0.37 38.89
N ASP A 408 9.48 -0.29 37.85
CA ASP A 408 10.91 -0.46 37.63
C ASP A 408 11.42 0.56 36.61
N ARG A 409 12.36 1.42 37.04
CA ARG A 409 12.91 2.49 36.18
C ARG A 409 13.73 1.94 35.02
N ALA A 410 14.45 0.83 35.19
CA ALA A 410 15.28 0.24 34.16
C ALA A 410 14.42 -0.42 33.07
N GLU A 411 13.40 -1.19 33.47
CA GLU A 411 12.43 -1.76 32.53
C GLU A 411 11.64 -0.66 31.80
N LEU A 412 11.24 0.40 32.52
CA LEU A 412 10.55 1.53 31.93
C LEU A 412 11.42 2.27 30.91
N ALA A 413 12.71 2.51 31.22
CA ALA A 413 13.64 3.15 30.30
C ALA A 413 13.87 2.30 29.04
N ALA A 414 14.03 0.97 29.19
CA ALA A 414 14.14 0.05 28.06
C ALA A 414 12.87 0.04 27.21
N GLY A 415 11.70 0.03 27.85
CA GLY A 415 10.41 0.07 27.18
C GLY A 415 10.18 1.35 26.37
N PHE A 416 10.52 2.52 26.91
CA PHE A 416 10.48 3.78 26.15
C PHE A 416 11.50 3.82 25.02
N ALA A 417 12.70 3.27 25.22
CA ALA A 417 13.72 3.20 24.17
C ALA A 417 13.27 2.32 22.99
N ALA A 418 12.57 1.22 23.26
CA ALA A 418 12.06 0.31 22.23
C ALA A 418 10.98 0.95 21.34
N VAL A 419 10.31 2.01 21.80
CA VAL A 419 9.20 2.66 21.07
C VAL A 419 9.47 4.13 20.74
N ASP A 420 10.70 4.62 20.90
CA ASP A 420 11.00 6.05 20.85
C ASP A 420 10.58 6.69 19.51
N ALA A 421 10.99 6.08 18.40
CA ALA A 421 10.64 6.55 17.06
C ALA A 421 9.11 6.54 16.82
N THR A 422 8.44 5.46 17.22
CA THR A 422 6.99 5.32 17.12
C THR A 422 6.26 6.37 17.96
N LEU A 423 6.70 6.60 19.20
CA LEU A 423 6.09 7.56 20.11
C LEU A 423 6.25 8.99 19.62
N VAL A 424 7.42 9.34 19.05
CA VAL A 424 7.65 10.65 18.42
C VAL A 424 6.71 10.84 17.25
N ARG A 425 6.64 9.87 16.32
CA ARG A 425 5.77 9.96 15.15
C ARG A 425 4.28 10.06 15.53
N LEU A 426 3.82 9.27 16.51
CA LEU A 426 2.45 9.35 17.01
C LEU A 426 2.14 10.71 17.64
N ALA A 427 3.05 11.26 18.44
CA ALA A 427 2.88 12.58 19.04
C ALA A 427 2.82 13.70 17.99
N GLU A 428 3.67 13.63 16.96
CA GLU A 428 3.65 14.59 15.85
C GLU A 428 2.33 14.53 15.07
N GLU A 429 1.88 13.33 14.67
CA GLU A 429 0.66 13.18 13.89
C GLU A 429 -0.60 13.50 14.71
N THR A 430 -0.63 13.17 16.00
CA THR A 430 -1.73 13.58 16.90
C THR A 430 -1.71 15.09 17.14
N GLY A 431 -0.54 15.72 17.23
CA GLY A 431 -0.41 17.17 17.30
C GLY A 431 -0.89 17.87 16.03
N ARG A 432 -0.58 17.31 14.85
CA ARG A 432 -1.09 17.80 13.56
C ARG A 432 -2.60 17.66 13.47
N LEU A 433 -3.18 16.55 13.95
CA LEU A 433 -4.63 16.38 14.08
C LEU A 433 -5.23 17.46 14.98
N GLU A 434 -4.70 17.66 16.19
CA GLU A 434 -5.21 18.68 17.13
C GLU A 434 -5.22 20.07 16.48
N GLN A 435 -4.12 20.44 15.82
CA GLN A 435 -4.01 21.71 15.10
C GLN A 435 -5.01 21.83 13.94
N ALA A 436 -5.18 20.76 13.16
CA ALA A 436 -6.14 20.72 12.05
C ALA A 436 -7.58 20.85 12.55
N LEU A 437 -7.94 20.17 13.65
CA LEU A 437 -9.25 20.30 14.29
C LEU A 437 -9.48 21.70 14.86
N ALA A 438 -8.46 22.30 15.49
CA ALA A 438 -8.55 23.67 15.97
C ALA A 438 -8.70 24.69 14.83
N ALA A 439 -8.00 24.48 13.70
CA ALA A 439 -8.16 25.29 12.51
C ALA A 439 -9.55 25.14 11.89
N LEU A 440 -10.04 23.90 11.78
CA LEU A 440 -11.40 23.60 11.33
C LEU A 440 -12.43 24.31 12.21
N ALA A 441 -12.33 24.19 13.54
CA ALA A 441 -13.26 24.79 14.49
C ALA A 441 -13.36 26.32 14.35
N ARG A 442 -12.26 26.99 13.98
CA ARG A 442 -12.24 28.45 13.72
C ARG A 442 -12.95 28.82 12.42
N GLN A 443 -12.84 27.98 11.39
CA GLN A 443 -13.42 28.23 10.06
C GLN A 443 -14.89 27.78 10.00
N ARG A 444 -15.20 26.67 10.67
CA ARG A 444 -16.49 25.99 10.68
C ARG A 444 -16.77 25.51 12.11
N PRO A 445 -17.64 26.20 12.86
CA PRO A 445 -17.99 25.79 14.22
C PRO A 445 -18.47 24.33 14.27
N LEU A 446 -17.87 23.54 15.17
CA LEU A 446 -18.00 22.08 15.16
C LEU A 446 -19.41 21.59 15.50
N GLU A 447 -20.10 22.23 16.45
CA GLU A 447 -21.45 21.81 16.86
C GLU A 447 -22.50 22.04 15.76
N PRO A 448 -22.58 23.22 15.11
CA PRO A 448 -23.42 23.38 13.92
C PRO A 448 -23.07 22.42 12.78
N ALA A 449 -21.77 22.16 12.55
CA ALA A 449 -21.34 21.21 11.53
C ALA A 449 -21.80 19.78 11.84
N PHE A 450 -21.65 19.34 13.10
CA PHE A 450 -22.13 18.05 13.58
C PHE A 450 -23.65 17.94 13.44
N ALA A 451 -24.40 18.96 13.84
CA ALA A 451 -25.86 18.96 13.72
C ALA A 451 -26.32 18.84 12.26
N ALA A 452 -25.67 19.55 11.33
CA ALA A 452 -25.97 19.46 9.90
C ALA A 452 -25.63 18.07 9.35
N ASP A 453 -24.44 17.55 9.63
CA ASP A 453 -24.02 16.23 9.17
C ASP A 453 -24.89 15.13 9.79
N ARG A 454 -25.31 15.25 11.05
CA ARG A 454 -26.23 14.30 11.70
C ARG A 454 -27.54 14.16 10.94
N VAL A 455 -28.11 15.27 10.47
CA VAL A 455 -29.33 15.25 9.64
C VAL A 455 -29.07 14.51 8.32
N ILE A 456 -27.95 14.79 7.66
CA ILE A 456 -27.57 14.15 6.40
C ILE A 456 -27.40 12.64 6.56
N PHE A 457 -26.61 12.21 7.56
CA PHE A 457 -26.38 10.79 7.82
C PHE A 457 -27.68 10.09 8.25
N ALA A 458 -28.48 10.73 9.10
CA ALA A 458 -29.73 10.15 9.56
C ALA A 458 -30.74 9.95 8.43
N GLN A 459 -30.85 10.93 7.53
CA GLN A 459 -31.68 10.81 6.34
C GLN A 459 -31.19 9.68 5.43
N ALA A 460 -29.88 9.64 5.12
CA ALA A 460 -29.31 8.60 4.27
C ALA A 460 -29.48 7.18 4.86
N PHE A 461 -29.35 7.03 6.19
CA PHE A 461 -29.61 5.76 6.86
C PHE A 461 -31.09 5.40 6.86
N ALA A 462 -31.98 6.35 7.17
CA ALA A 462 -33.42 6.10 7.18
C ALA A 462 -33.93 5.67 5.80
N GLU A 463 -33.49 6.35 4.73
CA GLU A 463 -33.84 5.99 3.35
C GLU A 463 -33.26 4.63 2.96
N ALA A 464 -31.97 4.39 3.25
CA ALA A 464 -31.32 3.16 2.87
C ALA A 464 -31.83 1.93 3.64
N TYR A 465 -32.24 2.07 4.90
CA TYR A 465 -32.65 0.93 5.75
C TYR A 465 -34.15 0.90 6.07
N ALA A 466 -34.98 1.67 5.35
CA ALA A 466 -36.42 1.77 5.60
C ALA A 466 -37.15 0.42 5.59
N GLY A 467 -36.78 -0.47 4.65
CA GLY A 467 -37.41 -1.78 4.52
C GLY A 467 -37.12 -2.70 5.70
N GLU A 468 -35.89 -2.67 6.20
CA GLU A 468 -35.44 -3.44 7.36
C GLU A 468 -35.90 -2.84 8.69
N ALA A 469 -36.09 -1.53 8.75
CA ALA A 469 -36.64 -0.85 9.92
C ALA A 469 -38.15 -1.09 10.10
N ALA A 470 -38.87 -1.40 9.01
CA ALA A 470 -40.30 -1.70 9.01
C ALA A 470 -40.63 -3.19 9.23
N ALA A 471 -39.61 -4.07 9.19
CA ALA A 471 -39.70 -5.51 9.39
C ALA A 471 -39.38 -5.89 10.85
#